data_AF-A0A2S7P3B7-F1
#
_entry.id   AF-A0A2S7P3B7-F1
#
_cell.length_a   1.000
_cell.length_b   1.000
_cell.length_c   1.000
_cell.angle_alpha   90.00
_cell.angle_beta   90.00
_cell.angle_gamma   90.00
#
_symmetry.space_group_name_H-M   'P 1'
#
loop_
_entity.id
_entity.type
_entity.pdbx_description
1 polymer ?
#
loop_
_entity_poly.entity_id
_entity_poly.type
_entity_poly.pdbx_seq_one_letter_code
_entity_poly.pdbx_strand_id
1 'polypeptide(L)' 'MESSLHKVWDSAAGNPFVPTVGKDSQFFVGFSLLVIGVLLSGLFGLKRSLLAIPLLGVPASAAFAYVLLDSLPAYIH' A
#
# COMPACT_ATOMS: atom_id res chain seq x y z
N MET A 1 32.13 -17.99 -17.59
CA MET A 1 30.71 -18.21 -17.31
C MET A 1 30.13 -16.84 -16.99
N GLU A 2 29.46 -16.19 -17.94
CA GLU A 2 28.69 -14.97 -17.62
C GLU A 2 27.58 -15.36 -16.64
N SER A 3 27.44 -14.63 -15.55
CA SER A 3 26.49 -15.01 -14.50
C SER A 3 25.06 -14.83 -15.05
N SER A 4 24.16 -15.76 -14.70
CA SER A 4 22.76 -15.68 -15.15
C SER A 4 22.09 -14.36 -14.73
N LEU A 5 22.55 -13.73 -13.64
CA LEU A 5 22.09 -12.42 -13.18
C LEU A 5 22.47 -11.28 -14.12
N HIS A 6 23.67 -11.29 -14.71
CA HIS A 6 24.05 -10.27 -15.70
C HIS A 6 23.13 -10.32 -16.92
N LYS A 7 22.80 -11.52 -17.40
CA LYS A 7 21.85 -11.69 -18.50
C LYS A 7 20.45 -11.18 -18.17
N VAL A 8 19.98 -11.40 -16.93
CA VAL A 8 18.68 -10.90 -16.46
C VAL A 8 18.69 -9.38 -16.33
N TRP A 9 19.78 -8.80 -15.82
CA TRP A 9 19.98 -7.36 -15.70
C TRP A 9 19.96 -6.65 -17.06
N ASP A 10 20.73 -7.15 -18.03
CA ASP A 10 20.77 -6.59 -19.38
C ASP A 10 19.40 -6.71 -20.09
N SER A 11 18.68 -7.80 -19.84
CA SER A 11 17.34 -8.00 -20.42
C SER A 11 16.27 -7.11 -19.76
N ALA A 12 16.44 -6.76 -18.48
CA ALA A 12 15.51 -5.91 -17.74
C ALA A 12 15.56 -4.43 -18.17
N ALA A 13 16.66 -3.98 -18.80
CA ALA A 13 16.79 -2.62 -19.30
C ALA A 13 15.71 -2.23 -20.33
N GLY A 14 15.15 -3.22 -21.06
CA GLY A 14 14.07 -3.00 -22.03
C GLY A 14 12.66 -2.90 -21.43
N ASN A 15 12.49 -3.22 -20.14
CA ASN A 15 11.20 -3.17 -19.44
C ASN A 15 11.38 -2.55 -18.05
N PRO A 16 11.55 -1.22 -17.97
CA PRO A 16 11.74 -0.53 -16.69
C PRO A 16 10.53 -0.70 -15.78
N PHE A 17 10.78 -0.74 -14.47
CA PHE A 17 9.72 -0.77 -13.46
C PHE A 17 8.96 0.56 -13.49
N VAL A 18 7.64 0.48 -13.72
CA VAL A 18 6.74 1.62 -13.65
C VAL A 18 5.85 1.45 -12.42
N PRO A 19 6.07 2.22 -11.34
CA PRO A 19 5.29 2.07 -10.12
C PRO A 19 3.84 2.49 -10.35
N THR A 20 2.90 1.71 -9.82
CA THR A 20 1.46 2.02 -9.87
C THR A 20 1.12 3.35 -9.21
N VAL A 21 1.87 3.75 -8.17
CA VAL A 21 1.76 5.06 -7.52
C VAL A 21 3.08 5.80 -7.73
N GLY A 22 3.02 6.92 -8.43
CA GLY A 22 4.19 7.78 -8.67
C GLY A 22 4.75 8.35 -7.37
N LYS A 23 6.06 8.58 -7.34
CA LYS A 23 6.79 9.04 -6.14
C LYS A 23 6.22 10.32 -5.54
N ASP A 24 5.85 11.28 -6.38
CA ASP A 24 5.28 12.56 -5.96
C ASP A 24 3.87 12.42 -5.36
N SER A 25 3.19 11.29 -5.61
CA SER A 25 1.83 11.02 -5.14
C SER A 25 1.78 10.12 -3.91
N GLN A 26 2.88 9.46 -3.52
CA GLN A 26 2.90 8.48 -2.42
C GLN A 26 2.34 9.06 -1.12
N PHE A 27 2.76 10.26 -0.73
CA PHE A 27 2.26 10.93 0.48
C PHE A 27 0.76 11.23 0.40
N PHE A 28 0.31 11.78 -0.73
CA PHE A 28 -1.10 12.14 -0.92
C PHE A 28 -2.02 10.92 -0.88
N VAL A 29 -1.62 9.84 -1.56
CA VAL A 29 -2.34 8.57 -1.56
C VAL A 29 -2.35 7.98 -0.15
N GLY A 30 -1.19 7.84 0.50
CA GLY A 30 -1.09 7.32 1.86
C GLY A 30 -1.93 8.11 2.88
N PHE A 31 -1.84 9.45 2.84
CA PHE A 31 -2.64 10.32 3.70
C PHE A 31 -4.16 10.17 3.46
N SER A 32 -4.56 10.08 2.19
CA SER A 32 -5.97 9.87 1.84
C SER A 32 -6.50 8.53 2.35
N LEU A 33 -5.74 7.44 2.16
CA LEU A 33 -6.08 6.13 2.72
C LEU A 33 -6.18 6.16 4.25
N LEU A 34 -5.27 6.86 4.93
CA LEU A 34 -5.30 7.01 6.39
C LEU A 34 -6.56 7.73 6.86
N VAL A 35 -6.91 8.87 6.25
CA VAL A 35 -8.12 9.64 6.59
C VAL A 35 -9.37 8.77 6.38
N ILE A 36 -9.44 8.07 5.25
CA ILE A 36 -10.53 7.13 4.95
C ILE A 36 -10.61 6.07 6.05
N GLY A 37 -9.50 5.43 6.41
CA GLY A 37 -9.43 4.43 7.48
C GLY A 37 -9.97 4.95 8.81
N VAL A 38 -9.54 6.15 9.24
CA VAL A 38 -10.02 6.79 10.47
C VAL A 38 -11.52 7.07 10.42
N LEU A 39 -12.02 7.58 9.30
CA LEU A 39 -13.45 7.86 9.13
C LEU A 39 -14.30 6.58 9.17
N LEU A 40 -13.89 5.52 8.48
CA LEU A 40 -14.59 4.24 8.48
C LEU A 40 -14.58 3.59 9.88
N SER A 41 -13.44 3.65 10.59
CA SER A 41 -13.35 3.18 11.98
C SER A 41 -14.24 3.97 12.93
N GLY A 42 -14.28 5.30 12.78
CA GLY A 42 -15.17 6.17 13.55
C GLY A 42 -16.66 5.89 13.28
N LEU A 43 -17.03 5.74 12.01
CA LEU A 43 -18.39 5.37 11.57
C LEU A 43 -18.83 4.00 12.12
N PHE A 44 -17.94 3.01 12.08
CA PHE A 44 -18.18 1.70 12.71
C PHE A 44 -18.41 1.83 14.23
N GLY A 45 -17.59 2.63 14.91
CA GLY A 45 -17.74 2.90 16.35
C GLY A 45 -19.07 3.57 16.71
N LEU A 46 -19.59 4.44 15.84
CA LEU A 46 -20.81 5.21 16.06
C LEU A 46 -22.11 4.45 15.69
N LYS A 47 -22.04 3.53 14.72
CA LYS A 47 -23.17 2.69 14.26
C LYS A 47 -22.79 1.22 14.35
N ARG A 48 -22.91 0.66 15.54
CA ARG A 48 -22.54 -0.74 15.83
C ARG A 48 -23.56 -1.72 15.24
N SER A 49 -23.34 -2.13 13.99
CA SER A 49 -24.08 -3.19 13.30
C SER A 49 -23.12 -4.30 12.88
N LEU A 50 -23.52 -5.57 12.99
CA LEU A 50 -22.70 -6.71 12.56
C LEU A 50 -22.40 -6.68 11.06
N LEU A 51 -23.27 -6.07 10.26
CA LEU A 51 -23.03 -5.79 8.83
C LEU A 51 -21.95 -4.74 8.59
N ALA A 52 -21.70 -3.85 9.56
CA ALA A 52 -20.66 -2.81 9.44
C ALA A 52 -19.24 -3.39 9.60
N ILE A 53 -19.09 -4.59 10.17
CA ILE A 53 -17.80 -5.26 10.35
C ILE A 53 -17.15 -5.61 8.99
N PRO A 54 -17.78 -6.43 8.10
CA PRO A 54 -17.18 -6.72 6.81
C PRO A 54 -17.20 -5.51 5.87
N LEU A 55 -18.25 -4.68 5.94
CA LEU A 55 -18.46 -3.61 4.97
C LEU A 55 -17.57 -2.39 5.22
N LEU A 56 -17.26 -2.08 6.48
CA LEU A 56 -16.43 -0.92 6.86
C LEU A 56 -15.09 -1.32 7.49
N GLY A 57 -15.06 -2.38 8.30
CA GLY A 57 -13.87 -2.82 9.02
C GLY A 57 -12.78 -3.43 8.13
N VAL A 58 -13.16 -4.22 7.12
CA VAL A 58 -12.23 -4.80 6.15
C VAL A 58 -11.53 -3.73 5.29
N PRO A 59 -12.25 -2.81 4.62
CA PRO A 59 -11.60 -1.75 3.85
C PRO A 59 -10.80 -0.78 4.73
N ALA A 60 -11.24 -0.50 5.97
CA ALA A 60 -10.45 0.29 6.92
C ALA A 60 -9.12 -0.39 7.26
N SER A 61 -9.14 -1.69 7.58
CA SER A 61 -7.93 -2.46 7.89
C SER A 61 -6.95 -2.52 6.71
N ALA A 62 -7.47 -2.67 5.48
CA ALA A 62 -6.65 -2.65 4.27
C ALA A 62 -5.98 -1.28 4.05
N ALA A 63 -6.70 -0.19 4.30
CA ALA A 63 -6.15 1.16 4.20
C ALA A 63 -5.04 1.42 5.23
N PHE A 64 -5.23 0.98 6.47
CA PHE A 64 -4.18 1.06 7.49
C PHE A 64 -2.96 0.19 7.14
N ALA A 65 -3.17 -1.02 6.63
CA ALA A 65 -2.08 -1.93 6.25
C ALA A 65 -1.21 -1.37 5.11
N TYR A 66 -1.81 -0.70 4.12
CA TYR A 66 -1.07 -0.05 3.04
C TYR A 66 -0.15 1.06 3.56
N VAL A 67 -0.65 1.89 4.48
CA VAL A 67 0.14 2.96 5.11
C VAL A 67 1.27 2.37 5.95
N LEU A 68 1.00 1.33 6.75
CA LEU A 68 2.01 0.69 7.60
C LEU A 68 3.13 0.01 6.80
N LEU A 69 2.78 -0.61 5.66
CA LEU A 69 3.75 -1.26 4.77
C LEU A 69 4.65 -0.26 4.05
N ASP A 70 4.10 0.89 3.63
CA ASP A 70 4.87 1.99 3.01
C ASP A 70 5.75 2.73 4.04
N SER A 71 5.33 2.76 5.31
CA SER A 71 6.05 3.42 6.41
C SER A 71 7.20 2.59 6.98
N LEU A 72 7.30 1.30 6.64
CA LEU A 72 8.40 0.45 7.07
C LEU A 72 9.68 0.89 6.34
N PRO A 73 10.76 1.26 7.06
CA PRO A 73 12.04 1.48 6.43
C PRO A 73 12.45 0.15 5.78
N ALA A 74 12.59 0.14 4.46
CA ALA A 74 13.16 -0.99 3.73
C ALA A 74 14.65 -1.11 4.10
N TYR A 75 14.94 -1.65 5.28
CA TYR A 75 16.29 -2.06 5.68
C TYR A 75 16.54 -3.44 5.08
N ILE A 76 16.93 -3.44 3.80
CA ILE A 76 17.57 -4.58 3.15
C ILE A 76 18.94 -4.06 2.70
N HIS A 77 19.96 -4.48 3.44
CA HIS A 77 21.35 -4.51 3.01
C HIS A 77 21.61 -5.83 2.27
#